data_AF-A0A7C5NMT6-F1
#
_entry.id   AF-A0A7C5NMT6-F1
#
_cell.length_a   1.000
_cell.length_b   1.000
_cell.length_c   1.000
_cell.angle_alpha   90.00
_cell.angle_beta   90.00
_cell.angle_gamma   90.00
#
_symmetry.space_group_name_H-M   'P 1'
#
loop_
_entity.id
_entity.type
_entity.pdbx_description
1 polymer ?
#
loop_
_entity_poly.entity_id
_entity_poly.type
_entity_poly.pdbx_seq_one_letter_code
_entity_poly.pdbx_strand_id
1 'polypeptide(L)'
;MSINVTKEHLRIASELVAEAHRNNGLAPVNLEQFYADQEIAVKDPFGPDIPQCPLGLLNMSEVCVFDELGIPEDLDRYYADDEWRITLNRIYNDKAEKIIGRRPLSEQPRGPFGRNPRVPPKGLHDIFEGKTVWKSGTLWLEQSARNEAELVALLDRVEKRLENLKDFILDDEWKKQKELRIKLGAPMPRYRAQRGPVTFATSIYGVENLIFLLYDNPKLAERFRDLILRAMLELARIYDEEAGYTPETEPHGFSFS
;
A
#
# COMPACT_ATOMS: atom_id res chain seq x y z
N MET A 1 25.03 32.76 -15.89
CA MET A 1 23.75 32.70 -15.14
C MET A 1 22.71 32.11 -16.06
N SER A 2 21.91 31.16 -15.58
CA SER A 2 20.75 30.67 -16.34
C SER A 2 19.84 31.85 -16.69
N ILE A 3 19.26 31.84 -17.89
CA ILE A 3 18.30 32.85 -18.37
C ILE A 3 17.08 32.97 -17.43
N ASN A 4 16.84 31.94 -16.60
CA ASN A 4 15.70 31.84 -15.71
C ASN A 4 16.01 32.25 -14.25
N VAL A 5 17.26 32.62 -13.92
CA VAL A 5 17.65 33.03 -12.57
C VAL A 5 17.91 34.53 -12.55
N THR A 6 17.01 35.27 -11.92
CA THR A 6 17.09 36.73 -11.79
C THR A 6 17.90 37.15 -10.56
N LYS A 7 18.30 38.42 -10.49
CA LYS A 7 18.91 39.00 -9.28
C LYS A 7 17.99 38.88 -8.05
N GLU A 8 16.69 38.96 -8.27
CA GLU A 8 15.69 38.82 -7.21
C GLU A 8 15.66 37.39 -6.66
N HIS A 9 15.73 36.37 -7.52
CA HIS A 9 15.83 34.98 -7.07
C HIS A 9 17.09 34.75 -6.22
N LEU A 10 18.22 35.36 -6.58
CA LEU A 10 19.45 35.28 -5.80
C LEU A 10 19.35 35.99 -4.44
N ARG A 11 18.65 37.13 -4.38
CA ARG A 11 18.37 37.85 -3.13
C ARG A 11 17.52 36.99 -2.19
N ILE A 12 16.38 36.49 -2.68
CA ILE A 12 15.47 35.63 -1.92
C ILE A 12 16.20 34.37 -1.41
N ALA A 13 16.95 33.68 -2.28
CA ALA A 13 17.70 32.50 -1.87
C ALA A 13 18.74 32.81 -0.77
N SER A 14 19.44 33.95 -0.87
CA SER A 14 20.42 34.37 0.13
C SER A 14 19.76 34.69 1.48
N GLU A 15 18.59 35.31 1.46
CA GLU A 15 17.81 35.61 2.67
C GLU A 15 17.33 34.34 3.36
N LEU A 16 16.78 33.38 2.58
CA LEU A 16 16.34 32.09 3.09
C LEU A 16 17.50 31.29 3.70
N VAL A 17 18.67 31.26 3.07
CA VAL A 17 19.86 30.59 3.61
C VAL A 17 20.33 31.26 4.90
N ALA A 18 20.37 32.59 4.93
CA ALA A 18 20.75 33.32 6.13
C ALA A 18 19.76 33.09 7.28
N GLU A 19 18.46 33.01 6.98
CA GLU A 19 17.41 32.68 7.93
C GLU A 19 17.53 31.25 8.46
N ALA A 20 17.79 30.27 7.60
CA ALA A 20 18.04 28.90 8.01
C ALA A 20 19.26 28.79 8.94
N HIS A 21 20.37 29.44 8.60
CA HIS A 21 21.56 29.47 9.48
C HIS A 21 21.27 30.07 10.86
N ARG A 22 20.40 31.09 10.96
CA ARG A 22 19.97 31.66 12.25
C ARG A 22 19.13 30.69 13.08
N ASN A 23 18.54 29.68 12.45
CA ASN A 23 17.64 28.70 13.04
C ASN A 23 18.21 27.26 12.96
N ASN A 24 19.52 27.11 13.19
CA ASN A 24 20.21 25.81 13.21
C ASN A 24 20.08 24.99 11.91
N GLY A 25 20.02 25.66 10.76
CA GLY A 25 19.91 25.03 9.45
C GLY A 25 18.48 24.68 9.04
N LEU A 26 17.46 25.04 9.84
CA LEU A 26 16.06 24.80 9.54
C LEU A 26 15.33 26.11 9.23
N ALA A 27 14.33 26.08 8.34
CA ALA A 27 13.44 27.22 8.20
C ALA A 27 12.61 27.40 9.50
N PRO A 28 12.41 28.63 9.99
CA PRO A 28 11.54 28.87 11.14
C PRO A 28 10.10 28.55 10.74
N VAL A 29 9.57 27.44 11.27
CA VAL A 29 8.20 27.00 11.02
C VAL A 29 7.40 27.12 12.31
N ASN A 30 6.25 27.79 12.25
CA ASN A 30 5.24 27.68 13.29
C ASN A 30 4.52 26.33 13.11
N LEU A 31 4.94 25.33 13.90
CA LEU A 31 4.40 23.98 13.79
C LEU A 31 2.90 23.91 14.08
N GLU A 32 2.39 24.75 15.00
CA GLU A 32 0.96 24.78 15.31
C GLU A 32 0.15 25.24 14.09
N GLN A 33 0.55 26.36 13.49
CA GLN A 33 -0.09 26.87 12.27
C GLN A 33 0.07 25.90 11.10
N PHE A 34 1.27 25.34 10.91
CA PHE A 34 1.53 24.37 9.85
C PHE A 34 0.60 23.16 9.95
N TYR A 35 0.35 22.64 11.16
CA TYR A 35 -0.58 21.52 11.32
C TYR A 35 -2.05 21.91 11.18
N ALA A 36 -2.44 23.12 11.58
CA ALA A 36 -3.78 23.63 11.29
C ALA A 36 -4.02 23.75 9.78
N ASP A 37 -3.04 24.30 9.04
CA ASP A 37 -3.05 24.42 7.59
C ASP A 37 -3.04 23.04 6.91
N GLN A 38 -2.27 22.10 7.45
CA GLN A 38 -2.25 20.71 7.01
C GLN A 38 -3.63 20.05 7.11
N GLU A 39 -4.36 20.24 8.22
CA GLU A 39 -5.70 19.68 8.42
C GLU A 39 -6.73 20.21 7.40
N ILE A 40 -6.52 21.43 6.91
CA ILE A 40 -7.31 22.03 5.83
C ILE A 40 -6.88 21.42 4.49
N ALA A 41 -5.58 21.43 4.20
CA ALA A 41 -5.02 20.99 2.92
C ALA A 41 -5.31 19.52 2.59
N VAL A 42 -5.29 18.61 3.59
CA VAL A 42 -5.56 17.18 3.34
C VAL A 42 -7.00 16.87 2.94
N LYS A 43 -7.94 17.77 3.22
CA LYS A 43 -9.36 17.57 2.88
C LYS A 43 -9.65 17.83 1.41
N ASP A 44 -8.89 18.75 0.81
CA ASP A 44 -8.95 19.06 -0.62
C ASP A 44 -7.54 19.30 -1.18
N PRO A 45 -6.71 18.25 -1.36
CA PRO A 45 -5.29 18.38 -1.70
C PRO A 45 -4.95 19.17 -2.96
N PHE A 46 -5.93 19.39 -3.84
CA PHE A 46 -5.79 20.14 -5.09
C PHE A 46 -6.74 21.34 -5.15
N GLY A 47 -7.36 21.69 -4.02
CA GLY A 47 -8.25 22.82 -3.90
C GLY A 47 -7.52 24.13 -4.20
N PRO A 48 -8.18 25.10 -4.85
CA PRO A 48 -7.57 26.39 -5.15
C PRO A 48 -7.28 27.22 -3.88
N ASP A 49 -7.97 26.91 -2.78
CA ASP A 49 -7.95 27.68 -1.53
C ASP A 49 -7.13 27.00 -0.41
N ILE A 50 -6.34 25.97 -0.72
CA ILE A 50 -5.49 25.34 0.30
C ILE A 50 -4.39 26.29 0.77
N PRO A 51 -4.18 26.43 2.09
CA PRO A 51 -3.16 27.33 2.62
C PRO A 51 -1.73 26.84 2.34
N GLN A 52 -1.57 25.53 2.10
CA GLN A 52 -0.31 24.90 1.77
C GLN A 52 -0.52 23.61 0.96
N CYS A 53 0.54 23.14 0.30
CA CYS A 53 0.58 21.79 -0.25
C CYS A 53 0.56 20.76 0.91
N PRO A 54 -0.33 19.76 0.90
CA PRO A 54 -0.43 18.81 2.00
C PRO A 54 0.81 17.92 2.10
N LEU A 55 1.40 17.85 3.29
CA LEU A 55 2.52 16.98 3.60
C LEU A 55 2.06 15.54 3.86
N GLY A 56 2.50 14.59 3.01
CA GLY A 56 2.20 13.16 3.17
C GLY A 56 3.03 12.42 4.24
N LEU A 57 3.93 13.11 4.95
CA LEU A 57 4.90 12.52 5.88
C LEU A 57 4.27 11.65 6.97
N LEU A 58 3.08 12.03 7.47
CA LEU A 58 2.38 11.23 8.50
C LEU A 58 1.91 9.86 7.99
N ASN A 59 1.95 9.65 6.67
CA ASN A 59 1.63 8.38 6.01
C ASN A 59 2.87 7.73 5.39
N MET A 60 4.08 8.26 5.63
CA MET A 60 5.29 7.67 5.06
C MET A 60 5.56 6.28 5.61
N SER A 61 6.17 5.43 4.78
CA SER A 61 6.50 4.08 5.18
C SER A 61 7.61 4.09 6.24
N GLU A 62 7.58 3.05 7.05
CA GLU A 62 8.47 2.85 8.19
C GLU A 62 9.94 2.62 7.79
N VAL A 63 10.24 2.58 6.48
CA VAL A 63 11.56 2.26 5.92
C VAL A 63 12.61 3.33 6.24
N CYS A 64 12.21 4.59 6.43
CA CYS A 64 13.16 5.68 6.72
C CYS A 64 13.79 5.57 8.11
N VAL A 65 13.25 4.72 9.00
CA VAL A 65 13.77 4.52 10.34
C VAL A 65 15.22 4.01 10.33
N PHE A 66 15.60 3.20 9.34
CA PHE A 66 16.93 2.60 9.30
C PHE A 66 18.00 3.63 8.98
N ASP A 67 17.78 4.43 7.94
CA ASP A 67 18.71 5.48 7.51
C ASP A 67 18.83 6.59 8.57
N GLU A 68 17.70 7.06 9.11
CA GLU A 68 17.68 8.09 10.15
C GLU A 68 18.38 7.64 11.45
N LEU A 69 18.36 6.34 11.76
CA LEU A 69 19.05 5.79 12.93
C LEU A 69 20.46 5.26 12.62
N GLY A 70 20.90 5.29 11.36
CA GLY A 70 22.21 4.80 10.95
C GLY A 70 22.40 3.29 11.15
N ILE A 71 21.32 2.51 11.03
CA ILE A 71 21.34 1.05 11.20
C ILE A 71 21.09 0.35 9.85
N PRO A 72 21.64 -0.87 9.65
CA PRO A 72 21.32 -1.66 8.46
C PRO A 72 19.82 -1.96 8.36
N GLU A 73 19.29 -1.91 7.14
CA GLU A 73 17.90 -2.27 6.87
C GLU A 73 17.64 -3.75 7.21
N ASP A 74 16.65 -3.98 8.07
CA ASP A 74 16.13 -5.31 8.39
C ASP A 74 14.60 -5.24 8.50
N LEU A 75 13.96 -5.11 7.34
CA LEU A 75 12.51 -5.07 7.24
C LEU A 75 11.86 -6.36 7.74
N ASP A 76 12.54 -7.49 7.61
CA ASP A 76 11.97 -8.78 8.02
C ASP A 76 11.78 -8.82 9.54
N ARG A 77 12.83 -8.47 10.28
CA ARG A 77 12.73 -8.33 11.74
C ARG A 77 11.78 -7.22 12.13
N TYR A 78 11.78 -6.09 11.41
CA TYR A 78 10.88 -4.98 11.68
C TYR A 78 9.40 -5.37 11.56
N TYR A 79 9.07 -6.34 10.70
CA TYR A 79 7.72 -6.90 10.60
C TYR A 79 7.41 -8.01 11.60
N ALA A 80 8.42 -8.77 12.05
CA ALA A 80 8.25 -9.93 12.92
C ALA A 80 8.40 -9.64 14.43
N ASP A 81 9.15 -8.61 14.81
CA ASP A 81 9.57 -8.32 16.19
C ASP A 81 8.99 -6.97 16.63
N ASP A 82 7.80 -7.00 17.26
CA ASP A 82 7.09 -5.80 17.67
C ASP A 82 7.82 -5.02 18.77
N GLU A 83 8.53 -5.69 19.69
CA GLU A 83 9.28 -5.03 20.75
C GLU A 83 10.47 -4.25 20.19
N TRP A 84 11.21 -4.87 19.27
CA TRP A 84 12.31 -4.20 18.58
C TRP A 84 11.82 -3.04 17.72
N ARG A 85 10.74 -3.25 16.96
CA ARG A 85 10.10 -2.20 16.16
C ARG A 85 9.67 -0.99 17.00
N ILE A 86 8.97 -1.22 18.12
CA ILE A 86 8.52 -0.14 19.01
C ILE A 86 9.70 0.64 19.58
N THR A 87 10.80 -0.06 19.90
CA THR A 87 12.03 0.58 20.37
C THR A 87 12.61 1.50 19.30
N LEU A 88 12.72 1.05 18.04
CA LEU A 88 13.18 1.89 16.94
C LEU A 88 12.26 3.10 16.71
N ASN A 89 10.95 2.87 16.72
CA ASN A 89 9.95 3.92 16.53
C ASN A 89 10.02 4.99 17.61
N ARG A 90 10.26 4.62 18.87
CA ARG A 90 10.49 5.58 19.96
C ARG A 90 11.69 6.47 19.70
N ILE A 91 12.84 5.87 19.36
CA ILE A 91 14.08 6.61 19.11
C ILE A 91 13.90 7.58 17.93
N TYR A 92 13.26 7.11 16.85
CA TYR A 92 12.94 7.95 15.71
C TYR A 92 11.98 9.09 16.09
N ASN A 93 10.89 8.78 16.81
CA ASN A 93 9.92 9.77 17.24
C ASN A 93 10.51 10.81 18.19
N ASP A 94 11.47 10.45 19.05
CA ASP A 94 12.17 11.40 19.92
C ASP A 94 12.99 12.43 19.13
N LYS A 95 13.44 12.09 17.92
CA LYS A 95 14.03 13.04 16.98
C LYS A 95 12.95 13.82 16.24
N ALA A 96 11.97 13.12 15.67
CA ALA A 96 10.90 13.73 14.89
C ALA A 96 10.13 14.77 15.70
N GLU A 97 9.81 14.51 16.97
CA GLU A 97 9.08 15.42 17.84
C GLU A 97 9.83 16.74 18.06
N LYS A 98 11.17 16.73 18.07
CA LYS A 98 11.97 17.95 18.19
C LYS A 98 12.00 18.79 16.90
N ILE A 99 11.85 18.15 15.75
CA ILE A 99 11.97 18.78 14.43
C ILE A 99 10.59 19.22 13.91
N ILE A 100 9.61 18.33 14.03
CA ILE A 100 8.27 18.48 13.48
C ILE A 100 7.18 18.48 14.56
N GLY A 101 7.48 18.36 15.86
CA GLY A 101 6.45 18.46 16.91
C GLY A 101 5.44 17.30 16.94
N ARG A 102 5.70 16.20 16.22
CA ARG A 102 4.83 15.02 16.14
C ARG A 102 5.63 13.73 16.23
N ARG A 103 4.94 12.66 16.60
CA ARG A 103 5.47 11.29 16.70
C ARG A 103 4.84 10.43 15.58
N PRO A 104 5.40 10.43 14.36
CA PRO A 104 4.74 9.87 13.19
C PRO A 104 4.68 8.34 13.16
N LEU A 105 5.58 7.64 13.87
CA LEU A 105 5.62 6.18 13.87
C LEU A 105 4.84 5.59 15.04
N SER A 106 4.09 4.51 14.82
CA SER A 106 3.31 3.87 15.89
C SER A 106 4.20 3.17 16.91
N GLU A 107 4.02 3.50 18.20
CA GLU A 107 4.70 2.86 19.33
C GLU A 107 3.83 1.81 20.03
N GLN A 108 2.68 1.49 19.43
CA GLN A 108 1.78 0.46 19.93
C GLN A 108 2.08 -0.88 19.26
N PRO A 109 1.90 -2.02 19.96
CA PRO A 109 1.92 -3.33 19.33
C PRO A 109 0.92 -3.37 18.17
N ARG A 110 1.28 -4.04 17.06
CA ARG A 110 0.39 -4.08 15.90
C ARG A 110 -0.85 -4.96 16.14
N GLY A 111 -0.90 -5.67 17.28
CA GLY A 111 -1.96 -6.59 17.63
C GLY A 111 -1.95 -7.85 16.76
N PRO A 112 -2.89 -8.78 16.98
CA PRO A 112 -2.90 -10.07 16.28
C PRO A 112 -3.24 -9.95 14.79
N PHE A 113 -3.80 -8.81 14.36
CA PHE A 113 -4.07 -8.50 12.95
C PHE A 113 -3.10 -7.47 12.38
N GLY A 114 -2.01 -7.22 13.09
CA GLY A 114 -0.93 -6.37 12.63
C GLY A 114 -0.47 -6.78 11.23
N ARG A 115 0.09 -5.84 10.47
CA ARG A 115 0.62 -6.05 9.12
C ARG A 115 1.80 -7.04 9.13
N ASN A 116 1.57 -8.29 9.48
CA ASN A 116 2.45 -9.37 9.14
C ASN A 116 2.04 -9.77 7.71
N PRO A 117 2.85 -9.43 6.70
CA PRO A 117 2.51 -9.70 5.32
C PRO A 117 2.48 -11.21 5.00
N ARG A 118 2.77 -12.08 5.97
CA ARG A 118 2.87 -13.54 5.81
C ARG A 118 1.54 -14.29 5.99
N VAL A 119 0.48 -13.67 6.52
CA VAL A 119 -0.84 -14.32 6.64
C VAL A 119 -2.01 -13.38 6.31
N PRO A 120 -2.03 -12.71 5.14
CA PRO A 120 -3.23 -12.03 4.70
C PRO A 120 -4.33 -13.07 4.36
N PRO A 121 -5.61 -12.68 4.40
CA PRO A 121 -6.66 -13.45 3.75
C PRO A 121 -6.31 -13.71 2.28
N LYS A 122 -6.76 -14.84 1.73
CA LYS A 122 -6.56 -15.15 0.31
C LYS A 122 -7.03 -14.01 -0.58
N GLY A 123 -6.19 -13.61 -1.52
CA GLY A 123 -6.46 -12.51 -2.44
C GLY A 123 -6.51 -12.97 -3.90
N LEU A 124 -6.47 -11.98 -4.80
CA LEU A 124 -6.49 -12.22 -6.24
C LEU A 124 -5.32 -13.11 -6.70
N HIS A 125 -4.14 -12.94 -6.10
CA HIS A 125 -2.97 -13.76 -6.44
C HIS A 125 -3.18 -15.25 -6.12
N ASP A 126 -3.86 -15.61 -5.02
CA ASP A 126 -4.18 -17.00 -4.71
C ASP A 126 -5.12 -17.63 -5.75
N ILE A 127 -6.09 -16.85 -6.26
CA ILE A 127 -7.00 -17.29 -7.32
C ILE A 127 -6.22 -17.63 -8.60
N PHE A 128 -5.17 -16.87 -8.91
CA PHE A 128 -4.33 -17.07 -10.08
C PHE A 128 -3.07 -17.89 -9.80
N GLU A 129 -3.00 -18.59 -8.65
CA GLU A 129 -1.87 -19.47 -8.28
C GLU A 129 -0.52 -18.73 -8.28
N GLY A 130 -0.56 -17.44 -7.94
CA GLY A 130 0.60 -16.57 -7.83
C GLY A 130 1.34 -16.81 -6.51
N LYS A 131 2.60 -17.23 -6.61
CA LYS A 131 3.43 -17.51 -5.43
C LYS A 131 4.13 -16.25 -4.96
N THR A 132 4.04 -15.95 -3.67
CA THR A 132 4.78 -14.84 -3.05
C THR A 132 6.07 -15.34 -2.42
N VAL A 133 7.17 -14.62 -2.63
CA VAL A 133 8.49 -14.92 -2.05
C VAL A 133 9.09 -13.65 -1.45
N TRP A 134 9.69 -13.77 -0.27
CA TRP A 134 10.43 -12.65 0.32
C TRP A 134 11.79 -12.51 -0.39
N LYS A 135 12.02 -11.39 -1.06
CA LYS A 135 13.26 -11.11 -1.77
C LYS A 135 13.56 -9.61 -1.74
N SER A 136 14.80 -9.25 -1.43
CA SER A 136 15.25 -7.85 -1.41
C SER A 136 14.36 -6.94 -0.55
N GLY A 137 14.04 -7.37 0.67
CA GLY A 137 13.28 -6.56 1.64
C GLY A 137 11.77 -6.43 1.35
N THR A 138 11.22 -7.14 0.35
CA THR A 138 9.80 -7.08 0.00
C THR A 138 9.24 -8.42 -0.46
N LEU A 139 7.90 -8.55 -0.46
CA LEU A 139 7.22 -9.70 -1.05
C LEU A 139 7.10 -9.52 -2.57
N TRP A 140 7.71 -10.46 -3.30
CA TRP A 140 7.63 -10.57 -4.75
C TRP A 140 6.59 -11.59 -5.14
N LEU A 141 5.71 -11.22 -6.08
CA LEU A 141 4.79 -12.15 -6.73
C LEU A 141 5.49 -12.76 -7.95
N GLU A 142 5.68 -14.08 -7.95
CA GLU A 142 6.26 -14.83 -9.07
C GLU A 142 5.19 -15.11 -10.15
N GLN A 143 5.65 -15.23 -11.41
CA GLN A 143 4.79 -15.61 -12.53
C GLN A 143 4.20 -17.01 -12.34
N SER A 144 2.92 -17.16 -12.67
CA SER A 144 2.18 -18.42 -12.63
C SER A 144 2.13 -19.11 -13.99
N ALA A 145 2.33 -18.38 -15.08
CA ALA A 145 2.41 -18.90 -16.45
C ALA A 145 3.49 -18.18 -17.25
N ARG A 146 4.19 -18.90 -18.13
CA ARG A 146 5.32 -18.39 -18.93
C ARG A 146 5.08 -18.43 -20.44
N ASN A 147 4.00 -19.05 -20.89
CA ASN A 147 3.61 -19.17 -22.30
C ASN A 147 2.09 -19.39 -22.43
N GLU A 148 1.55 -19.31 -23.65
CA GLU A 148 0.10 -19.35 -23.87
C GLU A 148 -0.54 -20.66 -23.41
N ALA A 149 0.14 -21.80 -23.57
CA ALA A 149 -0.38 -23.09 -23.14
C ALA A 149 -0.52 -23.17 -21.62
N GLU A 150 0.50 -22.68 -20.88
CA GLU A 150 0.43 -22.56 -19.42
C GLU A 150 -0.65 -21.56 -18.98
N LEU A 151 -0.81 -20.45 -19.70
CA LEU A 151 -1.85 -19.47 -19.40
C LEU A 151 -3.24 -20.08 -19.60
N VAL A 152 -3.51 -20.75 -20.73
CA VAL A 152 -4.79 -21.44 -20.96
C VAL A 152 -5.09 -22.42 -19.82
N ALA A 153 -4.13 -23.28 -19.48
CA ALA A 153 -4.30 -24.26 -18.40
C ALA A 153 -4.54 -23.59 -17.03
N LEU A 154 -3.88 -22.46 -16.76
CA LEU A 154 -4.12 -21.66 -15.56
C LEU A 154 -5.54 -21.09 -15.56
N LEU A 155 -5.96 -20.47 -16.67
CA LEU A 155 -7.30 -19.86 -16.79
C LEU A 155 -8.42 -20.89 -16.66
N ASP A 156 -8.24 -22.12 -17.15
CA ASP A 156 -9.19 -23.22 -16.95
C ASP A 156 -9.37 -23.55 -15.45
N ARG A 157 -8.28 -23.55 -14.67
CA ARG A 157 -8.34 -23.76 -13.22
C ARG A 157 -8.93 -22.57 -12.49
N VAL A 158 -8.63 -21.35 -12.94
CA VAL A 158 -9.22 -20.11 -12.40
C VAL A 158 -10.74 -20.13 -12.60
N GLU A 159 -11.23 -20.45 -13.80
CA GLU A 159 -12.67 -20.54 -14.08
C GLU A 159 -13.38 -21.50 -13.16
N LYS A 160 -12.85 -22.73 -13.04
CA LYS A 160 -13.39 -23.74 -12.12
C LYS A 160 -13.38 -23.25 -10.66
N ARG A 161 -12.34 -22.54 -10.25
CA ARG A 161 -12.24 -21.96 -8.90
C ARG A 161 -13.27 -20.85 -8.69
N LEU A 162 -13.56 -20.04 -9.70
CA LEU A 162 -14.57 -18.97 -9.64
C LEU A 162 -16.01 -19.50 -9.50
N GLU A 163 -16.29 -20.73 -9.94
CA GLU A 163 -17.59 -21.38 -9.70
C GLU A 163 -17.86 -21.63 -8.20
N ASN A 164 -16.82 -21.81 -7.41
CA ASN A 164 -16.91 -21.97 -5.96
C ASN A 164 -15.89 -21.10 -5.20
N LEU A 165 -15.86 -19.81 -5.54
CA LEU A 165 -14.86 -18.90 -4.98
C LEU A 165 -15.01 -18.73 -3.46
N LYS A 166 -16.25 -18.75 -2.96
CA LYS A 166 -16.55 -18.54 -1.54
C LYS A 166 -15.86 -19.59 -0.67
N ASP A 167 -15.97 -20.87 -1.00
CA ASP A 167 -15.32 -21.94 -0.24
C ASP A 167 -13.79 -21.90 -0.37
N PHE A 168 -13.27 -21.48 -1.54
CA PHE A 168 -11.83 -21.34 -1.74
C PHE A 168 -11.22 -20.24 -0.86
N ILE A 169 -11.89 -19.09 -0.75
CA ILE A 169 -11.40 -17.92 -0.02
C ILE A 169 -11.69 -18.03 1.48
N LEU A 170 -12.88 -18.52 1.86
CA LEU A 170 -13.33 -18.64 3.25
C LEU A 170 -12.93 -19.99 3.86
N ASP A 171 -11.64 -20.29 3.78
CA ASP A 171 -11.08 -21.54 4.31
C ASP A 171 -11.03 -21.56 5.86
N ASP A 172 -10.46 -22.63 6.41
CA ASP A 172 -10.39 -22.80 7.87
C ASP A 172 -9.49 -21.76 8.54
N GLU A 173 -8.52 -21.18 7.83
CA GLU A 173 -7.72 -20.09 8.38
C GLU A 173 -8.54 -18.81 8.43
N TRP A 174 -9.32 -18.50 7.39
CA TRP A 174 -10.28 -17.41 7.43
C TRP A 174 -11.24 -17.52 8.63
N LYS A 175 -11.80 -18.70 8.89
CA LYS A 175 -12.73 -18.92 10.01
C LYS A 175 -12.09 -18.57 11.35
N LYS A 176 -10.85 -19.01 11.60
CA LYS A 176 -10.10 -18.66 12.82
C LYS A 176 -9.87 -17.15 12.93
N GLN A 177 -9.48 -16.50 11.83
CA GLN A 177 -9.28 -15.06 11.79
C GLN A 177 -10.59 -14.30 12.09
N LYS A 178 -11.71 -14.76 11.52
CA LYS A 178 -13.04 -14.21 11.77
C LYS A 178 -13.45 -14.33 13.24
N GLU A 179 -13.30 -15.50 13.85
CA GLU A 179 -13.59 -15.72 15.27
C GLU A 179 -12.75 -14.80 16.18
N LEU A 180 -11.45 -14.69 15.88
CA LEU A 180 -10.56 -13.81 16.62
C LEU A 180 -10.98 -12.33 16.47
N ARG A 181 -11.40 -11.91 15.27
CA ARG A 181 -11.85 -10.52 15.02
C ARG A 181 -13.10 -10.20 15.81
N ILE A 182 -14.09 -11.10 15.81
CA ILE A 182 -15.32 -10.96 16.61
C ILE A 182 -14.97 -10.84 18.09
N LYS A 183 -14.12 -11.74 18.61
CA LYS A 183 -13.71 -11.74 20.02
C LYS A 183 -13.03 -10.43 20.44
N LEU A 184 -12.26 -9.82 19.54
CA LEU A 184 -11.52 -8.59 19.79
C LEU A 184 -12.26 -7.31 19.40
N GLY A 185 -13.51 -7.42 18.89
CA GLY A 185 -14.25 -6.27 18.38
C GLY A 185 -13.57 -5.58 17.18
N ALA A 186 -12.72 -6.31 16.45
CA ALA A 186 -12.00 -5.78 15.30
C ALA A 186 -12.88 -5.80 14.04
N PRO A 187 -12.77 -4.80 13.15
CA PRO A 187 -13.54 -4.77 11.91
C PRO A 187 -13.16 -5.95 10.99
N MET A 188 -14.12 -6.44 10.22
CA MET A 188 -13.84 -7.43 9.18
C MET A 188 -13.10 -6.78 8.00
N PRO A 189 -12.11 -7.47 7.41
CA PRO A 189 -11.36 -6.93 6.28
C PRO A 189 -12.26 -6.90 5.04
N ARG A 190 -12.02 -5.90 4.19
CA ARG A 190 -12.70 -5.73 2.90
C ARG A 190 -11.69 -5.76 1.76
N TYR A 191 -12.13 -6.16 0.58
CA TYR A 191 -11.34 -6.08 -0.63
C TYR A 191 -11.60 -4.73 -1.32
N ARG A 192 -10.71 -3.76 -1.06
CA ARG A 192 -10.84 -2.36 -1.50
C ARG A 192 -9.59 -1.77 -2.13
N ALA A 193 -8.56 -2.59 -2.30
CA ALA A 193 -7.33 -2.22 -2.97
C ALA A 193 -6.78 -3.43 -3.71
N GLN A 194 -6.29 -3.21 -4.93
CA GLN A 194 -5.64 -4.24 -5.74
C GLN A 194 -4.63 -3.58 -6.66
N ARG A 195 -3.56 -4.30 -7.02
CA ARG A 195 -2.70 -3.80 -8.10
C ARG A 195 -3.51 -3.58 -9.38
N GLY A 196 -3.22 -2.52 -10.12
CA GLY A 196 -3.91 -2.25 -11.39
C GLY A 196 -4.04 -3.52 -12.26
N PRO A 197 -5.17 -3.77 -12.97
CA PRO A 197 -5.41 -5.05 -13.65
C PRO A 197 -4.28 -5.46 -14.63
N VAL A 198 -3.69 -4.49 -15.33
CA VAL A 198 -2.54 -4.71 -16.22
C VAL A 198 -1.28 -5.04 -15.41
N THR A 199 -1.01 -4.35 -14.31
CA THR A 199 0.11 -4.66 -13.40
C THR A 199 -0.03 -6.05 -12.78
N PHE A 200 -1.26 -6.45 -12.45
CA PHE A 200 -1.52 -7.80 -11.99
C PHE A 200 -1.29 -8.84 -13.10
N ALA A 201 -1.84 -8.60 -14.30
CA ALA A 201 -1.64 -9.48 -15.46
C ALA A 201 -0.16 -9.68 -15.80
N THR A 202 0.64 -8.60 -15.77
CA THR A 202 2.09 -8.67 -15.97
C THR A 202 2.80 -9.42 -14.85
N SER A 203 2.31 -9.36 -13.60
CA SER A 203 2.87 -10.16 -12.50
C SER A 203 2.64 -11.66 -12.72
N ILE A 204 1.45 -12.04 -13.21
CA ILE A 204 1.07 -13.43 -13.43
C ILE A 204 1.72 -14.03 -14.68
N TYR A 205 1.81 -13.26 -15.77
CA TYR A 205 2.19 -13.78 -17.09
C TYR A 205 3.51 -13.21 -17.64
N GLY A 206 4.02 -12.11 -17.09
CA GLY A 206 5.19 -11.37 -17.59
C GLY A 206 4.81 -10.19 -18.46
N VAL A 207 5.68 -9.17 -18.48
CA VAL A 207 5.46 -7.94 -19.25
C VAL A 207 5.52 -8.22 -20.74
N GLU A 208 6.61 -8.83 -21.21
CA GLU A 208 6.85 -9.13 -22.62
C GLU A 208 5.80 -10.13 -23.15
N ASN A 209 5.55 -11.18 -22.38
CA ASN A 209 4.53 -12.19 -22.69
C ASN A 209 3.14 -11.57 -22.83
N LEU A 210 2.75 -10.63 -21.95
CA LEU A 210 1.46 -9.96 -22.05
C LEU A 210 1.39 -9.06 -23.29
N ILE A 211 2.46 -8.34 -23.63
CA ILE A 211 2.53 -7.51 -24.84
C ILE A 211 2.33 -8.38 -26.09
N PHE A 212 3.03 -9.51 -26.18
CA PHE A 212 2.87 -10.43 -27.31
C PHE A 212 1.48 -11.05 -27.35
N LEU A 213 0.93 -11.48 -26.21
CA LEU A 213 -0.43 -12.03 -26.12
C LEU A 213 -1.49 -11.07 -26.66
N LEU A 214 -1.40 -9.78 -26.32
CA LEU A 214 -2.35 -8.77 -26.78
C LEU A 214 -2.35 -8.61 -28.31
N TYR A 215 -1.21 -8.84 -28.95
CA TYR A 215 -1.06 -8.71 -30.39
C TYR A 215 -1.36 -10.02 -31.13
N ASP A 216 -0.77 -11.12 -30.67
CA ASP A 216 -0.77 -12.42 -31.36
C ASP A 216 -2.04 -13.24 -31.06
N ASN A 217 -2.57 -13.14 -29.84
CA ASN A 217 -3.75 -13.90 -29.40
C ASN A 217 -4.73 -13.06 -28.56
N PRO A 218 -5.39 -12.06 -29.18
CA PRO A 218 -6.27 -11.13 -28.47
C PRO A 218 -7.44 -11.81 -27.76
N LYS A 219 -7.91 -12.97 -28.27
CA LYS A 219 -8.99 -13.73 -27.62
C LYS A 219 -8.57 -14.31 -26.26
N LEU A 220 -7.33 -14.82 -26.18
CA LEU A 220 -6.80 -15.31 -24.91
C LEU A 220 -6.53 -14.14 -23.94
N ALA A 221 -6.09 -12.98 -24.46
CA ALA A 221 -5.96 -11.77 -23.66
C ALA A 221 -7.30 -11.28 -23.09
N GLU A 222 -8.37 -11.29 -23.90
CA GLU A 222 -9.73 -10.96 -23.46
C GLU A 222 -10.21 -11.90 -22.35
N ARG A 223 -10.01 -13.22 -22.55
CA ARG A 223 -10.33 -14.23 -21.52
C ARG A 223 -9.57 -13.94 -20.23
N PHE A 224 -8.28 -13.62 -20.31
CA PHE A 224 -7.47 -13.32 -19.13
C PHE A 224 -7.99 -12.07 -18.40
N ARG A 225 -8.26 -10.99 -19.13
CA ARG A 225 -8.87 -9.75 -18.61
C ARG A 225 -10.19 -10.02 -17.90
N ASP A 226 -11.08 -10.77 -18.53
CA ASP A 226 -12.44 -11.00 -18.03
C ASP A 226 -12.42 -11.85 -16.75
N LEU A 227 -11.50 -12.81 -16.64
CA LEU A 227 -11.31 -13.58 -15.42
C LEU A 227 -10.71 -12.74 -14.28
N ILE A 228 -9.77 -11.83 -14.57
CA ILE A 228 -9.27 -10.89 -13.56
C ILE A 228 -10.41 -10.02 -13.04
N LEU A 229 -11.21 -9.43 -13.94
CA LEU A 229 -12.34 -8.59 -13.59
C LEU A 229 -13.36 -9.36 -12.74
N ARG A 230 -13.79 -10.54 -13.19
CA ARG A 230 -14.75 -11.38 -12.47
C ARG A 230 -14.22 -11.75 -11.08
N ALA A 231 -12.97 -12.17 -10.99
CA ALA A 231 -12.35 -12.52 -9.70
C ALA A 231 -12.32 -11.33 -8.73
N MET A 232 -11.97 -10.14 -9.20
CA MET A 232 -11.97 -8.93 -8.37
C MET A 232 -13.35 -8.56 -7.84
N LEU A 233 -14.38 -8.61 -8.71
CA LEU A 233 -15.76 -8.28 -8.32
C LEU A 233 -16.32 -9.30 -7.33
N GLU A 234 -16.09 -10.59 -7.55
CA GLU A 234 -16.54 -11.64 -6.64
C GLU A 234 -15.80 -11.60 -5.30
N LEU A 235 -14.51 -11.29 -5.27
CA LEU A 235 -13.76 -11.06 -4.03
C LEU A 235 -14.34 -9.89 -3.23
N ALA A 236 -14.63 -8.76 -3.89
CA ALA A 236 -15.26 -7.61 -3.25
C ALA A 236 -16.58 -8.02 -2.59
N ARG A 237 -17.48 -8.63 -3.37
CA ARG A 237 -18.79 -9.08 -2.90
C ARG A 237 -18.70 -10.04 -1.70
N ILE A 238 -17.85 -11.07 -1.78
CA ILE A 238 -17.69 -12.07 -0.71
C ILE A 238 -17.21 -11.40 0.59
N TYR A 239 -16.20 -10.52 0.51
CA TYR A 239 -15.69 -9.86 1.71
C TYR A 239 -16.64 -8.81 2.27
N ASP A 240 -17.47 -8.18 1.43
CA ASP A 240 -18.51 -7.26 1.90
C ASP A 240 -19.64 -7.98 2.63
N GLU A 241 -20.09 -9.13 2.10
CA GLU A 241 -21.03 -10.01 2.81
C GLU A 241 -20.48 -10.44 4.18
N GLU A 242 -19.20 -10.84 4.22
CA GLU A 242 -18.54 -11.25 5.47
C GLU A 242 -18.37 -10.10 6.46
N ALA A 243 -18.27 -8.86 5.96
CA ALA A 243 -18.24 -7.64 6.77
C ALA A 243 -19.64 -7.12 7.15
N GLY A 244 -20.70 -7.80 6.71
CA GLY A 244 -22.09 -7.47 7.05
C GLY A 244 -22.71 -6.37 6.17
N TYR A 245 -22.12 -6.07 5.01
CA TYR A 245 -22.65 -5.11 4.05
C TYR A 245 -23.55 -5.80 3.03
N THR A 246 -24.51 -5.02 2.53
CA THR A 246 -25.35 -5.34 1.36
C THR A 246 -24.94 -4.44 0.19
N PRO A 247 -25.36 -4.74 -1.05
CA PRO A 247 -25.10 -3.86 -2.20
C PRO A 247 -25.58 -2.41 -1.99
N GLU A 248 -26.60 -2.18 -1.18
CA GLU A 248 -27.15 -0.84 -0.89
C GLU A 248 -26.39 -0.11 0.22
N THR A 249 -25.65 -0.85 1.05
CA THR A 249 -24.94 -0.32 2.23
C THR A 249 -23.43 -0.41 2.08
N GLU A 250 -22.95 -0.91 0.94
CA GLU A 250 -21.54 -1.13 0.73
C GLU A 250 -20.78 0.20 0.72
N PRO A 251 -19.69 0.31 1.48
CA PRO A 251 -18.85 1.50 1.48
C PRO A 251 -18.14 1.68 0.12
N HIS A 252 -18.28 2.88 -0.44
CA HIS A 252 -17.63 3.30 -1.68
C HIS A 252 -16.10 3.41 -1.57
N GLY A 253 -15.45 3.46 -2.74
CA GLY A 253 -14.02 3.68 -2.91
C GLY A 253 -13.27 2.39 -3.19
N PHE A 254 -12.44 2.39 -4.23
CA PHE A 254 -11.53 1.30 -4.56
C PHE A 254 -10.23 1.92 -5.04
N SER A 255 -9.09 1.42 -4.56
CA SER A 255 -7.79 1.92 -5.00
C SER A 255 -7.06 0.91 -5.88
N PHE A 256 -6.39 1.45 -6.90
CA PHE A 256 -5.36 0.72 -7.64
C PHE A 256 -3.98 1.17 -7.16
N SER A 257 -3.11 0.21 -6.85
CA SER A 257 -1.72 0.45 -6.42
C SER A 257 -0.68 -0.25 -7.28
#